data_AF-A0A314Z797-F1
#
_entry.id   AF-A0A314Z797-F1
#
_cell.length_a   1.000
_cell.length_b   1.000
_cell.length_c   1.000
_cell.angle_alpha   90.00
_cell.angle_beta   90.00
_cell.angle_gamma   90.00
#
_symmetry.space_group_name_H-M   'P 1'
#
loop_
_entity.id
_entity.type
_entity.pdbx_description
1 polymer ?
#
loop_
_entity_poly.entity_id
_entity_poly.type
_entity_poly.pdbx_seq_one_letter_code
_entity_poly.pdbx_strand_id
1 'polypeptide(L)'
;MEAQAAKQRQEIDQYIRLQNERLRLVLQEQRKQQLAMLLKKIESTTQVLLKQKDDEITQANRRRMELEDFLRKLEAENQAWQRVAQENEAMVVSLNNTLEQYREKVSCCLINGADDAEHLCSCKACEAVLDCCPVCRTPKKASIEALIS
;
A
#
# COMPACT_ATOMS: atom_id res chain seq x y z
N MET A 1 72.28 74.86 -7.90
CA MET A 1 72.53 73.41 -7.69
C MET A 1 71.38 72.75 -6.91
N GLU A 2 70.90 73.37 -5.82
CA GLU A 2 69.78 72.85 -5.01
C GLU A 2 68.43 72.78 -5.74
N ALA A 3 68.09 73.80 -6.54
CA ALA A 3 66.84 73.83 -7.31
C ALA A 3 66.73 72.67 -8.33
N GLN A 4 67.86 72.27 -8.92
CA GLN A 4 67.91 71.15 -9.86
C GLN A 4 67.65 69.81 -9.13
N ALA A 5 68.26 69.63 -7.96
CA ALA A 5 68.08 68.44 -7.14
C ALA A 5 66.65 68.34 -6.56
N ALA A 6 66.01 69.47 -6.26
CA ALA A 6 64.61 69.51 -5.83
C ALA A 6 63.66 69.12 -6.97
N LYS A 7 63.90 69.59 -8.20
CA LYS A 7 63.12 69.21 -9.38
C LYS A 7 63.22 67.72 -9.68
N GLN A 8 64.43 67.15 -9.65
CA GLN A 8 64.63 65.72 -9.85
C GLN A 8 63.91 64.88 -8.78
N ARG A 9 63.94 65.30 -7.51
CA ARG A 9 63.16 64.64 -6.45
C ARG A 9 61.66 64.64 -6.75
N GLN A 10 61.12 65.78 -7.17
CA GLN A 10 59.71 65.90 -7.51
C GLN A 10 59.32 64.99 -8.70
N GLU A 11 60.16 64.90 -9.73
CA GLU A 11 59.95 64.02 -10.89
C GLU A 11 59.95 62.54 -10.48
N ILE A 12 60.90 62.14 -9.62
CA ILE A 12 60.97 60.78 -9.07
C ILE A 12 59.71 60.46 -8.26
N ASP A 13 59.27 61.37 -7.38
CA ASP A 13 58.08 61.18 -6.56
C ASP A 13 56.80 61.08 -7.42
N GLN A 14 56.70 61.89 -8.48
CA GLN A 14 55.59 61.80 -9.44
C GLN A 14 55.59 60.45 -10.16
N TYR A 15 56.76 60.00 -10.61
CA TYR A 15 56.89 58.71 -11.26
C TYR A 15 56.49 57.55 -10.33
N ILE A 16 56.97 57.56 -9.07
CA ILE A 16 56.61 56.55 -8.08
C ILE A 16 55.10 56.53 -7.84
N ARG A 17 54.46 57.69 -7.68
CA ARG A 17 52.99 57.78 -7.53
C ARG A 17 52.26 57.17 -8.72
N LEU A 18 52.69 57.49 -9.95
CA LEU A 18 52.07 56.96 -11.16
C LEU A 18 52.23 55.43 -11.26
N GLN A 19 53.40 54.88 -10.97
CA GLN A 19 53.62 53.43 -11.00
C GLN A 19 52.80 52.71 -9.91
N ASN A 20 52.71 53.29 -8.72
CA ASN A 20 51.90 52.74 -7.63
C ASN A 20 50.41 52.72 -7.99
N GLU A 21 49.89 53.78 -8.62
CA GLU A 21 48.50 53.81 -9.07
C GLU A 21 48.25 52.79 -10.17
N ARG A 22 49.16 52.69 -11.16
CA ARG A 22 49.04 51.69 -12.23
C ARG A 22 49.02 50.27 -11.68
N LEU A 23 49.92 49.97 -10.74
CA LEU A 23 49.98 48.67 -10.08
C LEU A 23 48.67 48.40 -9.30
N ARG A 24 48.14 49.39 -8.57
CA ARG A 24 46.87 49.26 -7.85
C ARG A 24 45.73 48.90 -8.79
N LEU A 25 45.61 49.59 -9.92
CA LEU A 25 44.55 49.34 -10.90
C LEU A 25 44.66 47.94 -11.52
N VAL A 26 45.85 47.51 -11.91
CA VAL A 26 46.08 46.16 -12.45
C VAL A 26 45.72 45.08 -11.44
N LEU A 27 46.13 45.23 -10.17
CA LEU A 27 45.80 44.28 -9.11
C LEU A 27 44.30 44.22 -8.81
N GLN A 28 43.61 45.37 -8.86
CA GLN A 28 42.15 45.41 -8.69
C GLN A 28 41.44 44.71 -9.85
N GLU A 29 41.86 44.96 -11.08
CA GLU A 29 41.26 44.33 -12.26
C GLU A 29 41.52 42.82 -12.30
N GLN A 30 42.76 42.39 -12.00
CA GLN A 30 43.10 40.98 -11.89
C GLN A 30 42.25 40.26 -10.83
N ARG A 31 42.02 40.90 -9.67
CA ARG A 31 41.17 40.35 -8.61
C ARG A 31 39.72 40.19 -9.07
N LYS A 32 39.17 41.19 -9.78
CA LYS A 32 37.81 41.12 -10.35
C LYS A 32 37.68 39.95 -11.33
N GLN A 33 38.66 39.80 -12.23
CA GLN A 33 38.68 38.72 -13.21
C GLN A 33 38.80 37.34 -12.56
N GLN A 34 39.66 37.18 -11.56
CA GLN A 34 39.80 35.93 -10.80
C GLN A 34 38.51 35.56 -10.07
N LEU A 35 37.86 36.53 -9.42
CA LEU A 35 36.59 36.30 -8.73
C LEU A 35 35.49 35.90 -9.70
N ALA A 36 35.37 36.59 -10.84
CA ALA A 36 34.38 36.26 -11.87
C ALA A 36 34.58 34.84 -12.44
N MET A 37 35.83 34.43 -12.69
CA MET A 37 36.15 33.08 -13.16
C MET A 37 35.78 32.02 -12.13
N LEU A 38 36.10 32.24 -10.86
CA LEU A 38 35.75 31.33 -9.77
C LEU A 38 34.24 31.20 -9.60
N LEU A 39 33.51 32.33 -9.61
CA LEU A 39 32.05 32.35 -9.53
C LEU A 39 31.42 31.56 -10.68
N LYS A 40 31.86 31.79 -11.92
CA LYS A 40 31.35 31.06 -13.09
C LYS A 40 31.58 29.55 -12.96
N LYS A 41 32.75 29.14 -12.45
CA LYS A 41 33.05 27.72 -12.21
C LYS A 41 32.11 27.12 -11.17
N ILE A 42 31.92 27.79 -10.04
CA ILE A 42 30.99 27.36 -8.99
C ILE A 42 29.57 27.29 -9.53
N GLU A 43 29.09 28.34 -10.22
CA GLU A 43 27.76 28.41 -10.81
C GLU A 43 27.51 27.23 -11.76
N SER A 44 28.42 26.98 -12.71
CA SER A 44 28.28 25.86 -13.65
C SER A 44 28.23 24.50 -12.96
N THR A 45 29.02 24.31 -11.89
CA THR A 45 29.07 23.05 -11.14
C THR A 45 27.77 22.85 -10.34
N THR A 46 27.32 23.91 -9.65
CA THR A 46 26.07 23.92 -8.88
C THR A 46 24.87 23.70 -9.80
N GLN A 47 24.82 24.33 -10.97
CA GLN A 47 23.74 24.18 -11.94
C GLN A 47 23.59 22.73 -12.43
N VAL A 48 24.70 22.08 -12.77
CA VAL A 48 24.70 20.68 -13.21
C VAL A 48 24.19 19.77 -12.09
N LEU A 49 24.68 19.96 -10.86
CA LEU A 49 24.28 19.14 -9.73
C LEU A 49 22.80 19.32 -9.38
N LEU A 50 22.29 20.55 -9.41
CA LEU A 50 20.87 20.83 -9.18
C LEU A 50 20.00 20.15 -10.22
N LYS A 51 20.36 20.27 -11.51
CA LYS A 51 19.62 19.60 -12.58
C LYS A 51 19.61 18.08 -12.40
N GLN A 52 20.75 17.49 -12.04
CA GLN A 52 20.82 16.06 -11.75
C GLN A 52 19.90 15.67 -10.59
N LYS A 53 19.84 16.47 -9.52
CA LYS A 53 18.95 16.20 -8.38
C LYS A 53 17.47 16.35 -8.75
N ASP A 54 17.12 17.34 -9.56
CA ASP A 54 15.76 17.50 -10.07
C ASP A 54 15.33 16.30 -10.94
N ASP A 55 16.24 15.78 -11.77
CA ASP A 55 16.01 14.58 -12.58
C ASP A 55 15.85 13.33 -11.70
N GLU A 56 16.68 13.17 -10.66
CA GLU A 56 16.56 12.09 -9.66
C GLU A 56 15.21 12.15 -8.92
N ILE A 57 14.77 13.35 -8.49
CA ILE A 57 13.47 13.57 -7.83
C ILE A 57 12.32 13.22 -8.79
N THR A 58 12.41 13.66 -10.05
CA THR A 58 11.41 13.38 -11.07
C THR A 58 11.30 11.88 -11.32
N GLN A 59 12.43 11.17 -11.43
CA GLN A 59 12.44 9.72 -11.60
C GLN A 59 11.85 8.99 -10.39
N ALA A 60 12.23 9.38 -9.17
CA ALA A 60 11.69 8.79 -7.95
C ALA A 60 10.16 8.96 -7.85
N ASN A 61 9.66 10.15 -8.22
CA ASN A 61 8.22 10.42 -8.24
C ASN A 61 7.45 9.58 -9.27
N ARG A 62 8.01 9.37 -10.47
CA ARG A 62 7.41 8.47 -11.47
C ARG A 62 7.30 7.04 -10.95
N ARG A 63 8.40 6.50 -10.41
CA ARG A 63 8.42 5.15 -9.83
C ARG A 63 7.43 5.01 -8.66
N ARG A 64 7.36 6.02 -7.79
CA ARG A 64 6.38 6.05 -6.69
C ARG A 64 4.96 5.94 -7.23
N MET A 65 4.61 6.75 -8.23
CA MET A 65 3.28 6.74 -8.84
C MET A 65 2.94 5.38 -9.48
N GLU A 66 3.88 4.79 -10.22
CA GLU A 66 3.72 3.45 -10.82
C GLU A 66 3.45 2.37 -9.75
N LEU A 67 4.19 2.41 -8.64
CA LEU A 67 4.01 1.48 -7.53
C LEU A 67 2.69 1.70 -6.79
N GLU A 68 2.27 2.95 -6.58
CA GLU A 68 0.97 3.27 -5.97
C GLU A 68 -0.20 2.81 -6.84
N ASP A 69 -0.10 2.94 -8.17
CA ASP A 69 -1.11 2.44 -9.10
C ASP A 69 -1.17 0.91 -9.10
N PHE A 70 -0.01 0.25 -9.03
CA PHE A 70 0.06 -1.22 -8.93
C PHE A 70 -0.53 -1.72 -7.60
N LEU A 71 -0.21 -1.07 -6.49
CA LEU A 71 -0.76 -1.38 -5.18
C LEU A 71 -2.29 -1.24 -5.18
N ARG A 72 -2.82 -0.12 -5.70
CA ARG A 72 -4.27 0.10 -5.81
C ARG A 72 -4.98 -0.99 -6.61
N LYS A 73 -4.37 -1.49 -7.69
CA LYS A 73 -4.91 -2.60 -8.49
C LYS A 73 -4.94 -3.91 -7.69
N LEU A 74 -3.83 -4.25 -7.05
CA LEU A 74 -3.74 -5.46 -6.22
C LEU A 74 -4.72 -5.43 -5.04
N GLU A 75 -4.88 -4.28 -4.39
CA GLU A 75 -5.85 -4.10 -3.31
C GLU A 75 -7.29 -4.28 -3.80
N ALA A 76 -7.64 -3.71 -4.96
CA ALA A 76 -8.96 -3.88 -5.56
C ALA A 76 -9.24 -5.34 -5.96
N GLU A 77 -8.26 -6.03 -6.53
CA GLU A 77 -8.37 -7.47 -6.85
C GLU A 77 -8.53 -8.30 -5.58
N ASN A 78 -7.73 -8.05 -4.54
CA ASN A 78 -7.83 -8.75 -3.26
C ASN A 78 -9.22 -8.57 -2.63
N GLN A 79 -9.73 -7.34 -2.57
CA GLN A 79 -11.09 -7.06 -2.10
C GLN A 79 -12.17 -7.75 -2.94
N ALA A 80 -12.00 -7.84 -4.25
CA ALA A 80 -12.93 -8.56 -5.12
C ALA A 80 -12.94 -10.06 -4.79
N TRP A 81 -11.78 -10.68 -4.65
CA TRP A 81 -11.66 -12.09 -4.26
C TRP A 81 -12.20 -12.36 -2.86
N GLN A 82 -11.95 -11.46 -1.91
CA GLN A 82 -12.45 -11.59 -0.55
C GLN A 82 -13.99 -11.51 -0.49
N ARG A 83 -14.62 -10.64 -1.29
CA ARG A 83 -16.09 -10.60 -1.40
C ARG A 83 -16.64 -11.92 -1.95
N VAL A 84 -16.05 -12.44 -3.02
CA VAL A 84 -16.46 -13.74 -3.59
C VAL A 84 -16.33 -14.87 -2.57
N ALA A 85 -15.23 -14.89 -1.81
CA ALA A 85 -15.03 -15.88 -0.75
C ALA A 85 -16.11 -15.76 0.34
N GLN A 86 -16.43 -14.56 0.81
CA GLN A 86 -17.47 -14.31 1.81
C GLN A 86 -18.87 -14.70 1.33
N GLU A 87 -19.21 -14.38 0.08
CA GLU A 87 -20.49 -14.78 -0.53
C GLU A 87 -20.60 -16.31 -0.61
N ASN A 88 -19.53 -16.98 -1.01
CA ASN A 88 -19.46 -18.44 -1.05
C ASN A 88 -19.59 -19.05 0.36
N GLU A 89 -18.89 -18.50 1.36
CA GLU A 89 -19.00 -18.93 2.75
C GLU A 89 -20.43 -18.76 3.28
N ALA A 90 -21.06 -17.61 3.03
CA ALA A 90 -22.45 -17.35 3.41
C ALA A 90 -23.42 -18.33 2.75
N MET A 91 -23.21 -18.65 1.47
CA MET A 91 -23.98 -19.65 0.75
C MET A 91 -23.82 -21.04 1.37
N VAL A 92 -22.59 -21.47 1.66
CA VAL A 92 -22.30 -22.76 2.31
C VAL A 92 -22.98 -22.84 3.68
N VAL A 93 -22.91 -21.78 4.49
CA VAL A 93 -23.58 -21.72 5.80
C VAL A 93 -25.10 -21.84 5.65
N SER A 94 -25.71 -21.11 4.70
CA SER A 94 -27.16 -21.20 4.43
C SER A 94 -27.58 -22.62 4.01
N LEU A 95 -26.82 -23.23 3.11
CA LEU A 95 -27.04 -24.61 2.67
C LEU A 95 -26.90 -25.59 3.83
N ASN A 96 -25.86 -25.44 4.66
CA ASN A 96 -25.63 -26.29 5.83
C ASN A 96 -26.78 -26.18 6.84
N ASN A 97 -27.23 -24.96 7.14
CA ASN A 97 -28.40 -24.74 8.01
C ASN A 97 -29.66 -25.39 7.45
N THR A 98 -29.85 -25.33 6.13
CA THR A 98 -30.98 -25.99 5.46
C THR A 98 -30.89 -27.51 5.63
N LEU A 99 -29.71 -28.10 5.44
CA LEU A 99 -29.48 -29.54 5.66
C LEU A 99 -29.72 -29.95 7.12
N GLU A 100 -29.24 -29.16 8.08
CA GLU A 100 -29.50 -29.42 9.50
C GLU A 100 -30.98 -29.33 9.85
N GLN A 101 -31.74 -28.38 9.28
CA GLN A 101 -33.19 -28.36 9.45
C GLN A 101 -33.88 -29.63 8.93
N TYR A 102 -33.45 -30.15 7.78
CA TYR A 102 -33.96 -31.43 7.28
C TYR A 102 -33.56 -32.60 8.18
N ARG A 103 -32.32 -32.61 8.70
CA ARG A 103 -31.85 -33.61 9.66
C ARG A 103 -32.61 -33.56 10.98
N GLU A 104 -32.83 -32.39 11.55
CA GLU A 104 -33.61 -32.20 12.78
C GLU A 104 -35.06 -32.61 12.57
N LYS A 105 -35.68 -32.29 11.43
CA LYS A 105 -37.01 -32.79 11.08
C LYS A 105 -37.05 -34.31 11.06
N VAL A 106 -36.01 -34.98 10.53
CA VAL A 106 -35.89 -36.45 10.54
C VAL A 106 -35.55 -37.00 11.94
N SER A 107 -34.71 -36.29 12.70
CA SER A 107 -34.25 -36.65 14.06
C SER A 107 -35.36 -36.51 15.10
N CYS A 108 -36.26 -35.54 14.94
CA CYS A 108 -37.52 -35.44 15.70
C CYS A 108 -38.40 -36.69 15.54
N CYS A 109 -38.18 -37.46 14.48
CA CYS A 109 -38.86 -38.74 14.24
C CYS A 109 -38.05 -39.97 14.72
N LEU A 110 -36.95 -39.78 15.45
CA LEU A 110 -36.02 -40.84 15.92
C LEU A 110 -35.51 -40.52 17.33
N ILE A 111 -36.37 -40.65 18.36
CA ILE A 111 -35.88 -40.71 19.74
C ILE A 111 -35.94 -42.16 20.24
N ASN A 112 -34.73 -42.69 20.41
CA ASN A 112 -34.25 -43.78 21.29
C ASN A 112 -35.07 -45.07 21.36
N GLY A 113 -34.48 -46.12 20.80
CA GLY A 113 -34.70 -47.50 21.24
C GLY A 113 -33.33 -48.20 21.34
N ALA A 114 -32.65 -48.05 22.47
CA ALA A 114 -31.89 -49.19 22.98
C ALA A 114 -32.96 -50.21 23.43
N ASP A 115 -32.76 -51.46 23.02
CA ASP A 115 -33.60 -52.64 23.26
C ASP A 115 -34.67 -52.90 22.15
N ASP A 116 -34.38 -53.88 21.28
CA ASP A 116 -35.29 -54.72 20.48
C ASP A 116 -36.63 -54.12 20.00
N ALA A 117 -36.65 -52.87 19.54
CA ALA A 117 -37.90 -52.19 19.17
C ALA A 117 -38.14 -52.18 17.65
N GLU A 118 -39.16 -52.92 17.19
CA GLU A 118 -39.78 -52.81 15.85
C GLU A 118 -40.58 -51.49 15.64
N HIS A 119 -40.40 -50.51 16.51
CA HIS A 119 -41.25 -49.32 16.58
C HIS A 119 -40.45 -48.04 16.41
N LEU A 120 -40.97 -47.14 15.55
CA LEU A 120 -40.41 -45.83 15.27
C LEU A 120 -41.24 -44.76 15.99
N CYS A 121 -40.68 -44.11 17.00
CA CYS A 121 -41.34 -43.00 17.68
C CYS A 121 -41.20 -41.70 16.87
N SER A 122 -42.33 -41.11 16.45
CA SER A 122 -42.34 -39.86 15.70
C SER A 122 -43.32 -38.85 16.26
N CYS A 123 -43.03 -37.55 16.11
CA CYS A 123 -43.98 -36.51 16.50
C CYS A 123 -45.20 -36.49 15.55
N LYS A 124 -46.33 -35.92 15.99
CA LYS A 124 -47.57 -35.86 15.20
C LYS A 124 -47.39 -35.22 13.81
N ALA A 125 -46.45 -34.30 13.66
CA ALA A 125 -46.15 -33.68 12.37
C ALA A 125 -45.34 -34.60 11.43
N CYS A 126 -44.43 -35.42 11.96
CA CYS A 126 -43.67 -36.43 11.22
C CYS A 126 -44.55 -37.61 10.79
N GLU A 127 -45.52 -38.00 11.63
CA GLU A 127 -46.33 -39.20 11.44
C GLU A 127 -47.01 -39.23 10.06
N ALA A 128 -47.46 -38.07 9.59
CA ALA A 128 -48.15 -37.90 8.31
C ALA A 128 -47.26 -38.12 7.08
N VAL A 129 -45.94 -38.13 7.24
CA VAL A 129 -44.96 -38.27 6.15
C VAL A 129 -44.20 -39.61 6.22
N LEU A 130 -44.40 -40.38 7.30
CA LEU A 130 -43.74 -41.66 7.54
C LEU A 130 -44.60 -42.84 7.07
N ASP A 131 -44.55 -43.13 5.77
CA ASP A 131 -45.24 -44.29 5.18
C ASP A 131 -44.41 -45.58 5.27
N CYS A 132 -43.09 -45.47 5.42
CA CYS A 132 -42.16 -46.60 5.52
C CYS A 132 -41.05 -46.30 6.55
N CYS A 133 -40.46 -47.35 7.13
CA CYS A 133 -39.31 -47.23 8.01
C CYS A 133 -38.10 -46.64 7.26
N PRO A 134 -37.46 -45.56 7.76
CA PRO A 134 -36.33 -44.93 7.09
C PRO A 134 -35.05 -45.79 7.11
N VAL A 135 -34.97 -46.81 7.97
CA VAL A 135 -33.80 -47.70 8.11
C VAL A 135 -33.91 -48.93 7.20
N CYS A 136 -35.04 -49.63 7.21
CA CYS A 136 -35.21 -50.91 6.49
C CYS A 136 -36.30 -50.90 5.41
N ARG A 137 -36.98 -49.75 5.19
CA ARG A 137 -38.03 -49.54 4.18
C ARG A 137 -39.29 -50.39 4.32
N THR A 138 -39.51 -51.02 5.47
CA THR A 138 -40.76 -51.74 5.74
C THR A 138 -41.94 -50.76 5.83
N PRO A 139 -43.10 -51.06 5.24
CA PRO A 139 -44.26 -50.17 5.28
C PRO A 139 -44.84 -50.09 6.70
N LYS A 140 -45.34 -48.90 7.06
CA LYS A 140 -46.03 -48.65 8.32
C LYS A 140 -47.31 -49.48 8.39
N LYS A 141 -47.46 -50.26 9.47
CA LYS A 141 -48.65 -51.10 9.68
C LYS A 141 -49.73 -50.41 10.53
N ALA A 142 -49.32 -49.69 11.58
CA ALA A 142 -50.21 -49.00 12.51
C ALA A 142 -49.47 -47.86 13.23
N SER A 143 -50.23 -46.94 13.84
CA SER A 143 -49.73 -45.89 14.74
C SER A 143 -50.30 -46.08 16.13
N ILE A 144 -49.51 -45.79 17.16
CA ILE A 144 -49.96 -45.80 18.56
C ILE A 144 -49.44 -44.52 19.23
N GLU A 145 -50.32 -43.79 19.92
CA GLU A 145 -49.93 -42.60 20.69
C GLU A 145 -49.21 -43.01 21.98
N ALA A 146 -47.98 -42.56 22.19
CA ALA A 146 -47.25 -42.74 23.44
C ALA A 146 -47.48 -41.52 24.35
N LEU A 147 -47.94 -41.75 25.58
CA LEU A 147 -47.96 -40.74 26.64
C LEU A 147 -46.60 -40.72 27.32
N ILE A 148 -45.90 -39.59 27.23
CA ILE A 148 -44.64 -39.34 27.95
C ILE A 148 -45.01 -38.60 29.23
N SER A 149 -44.78 -39.22 30.40
CA SER A 149 -44.92 -38.60 31.74
C SER A 149 -43.65 -37.86 32.16
#